data_AF-A0A7K0LK34-F1
#
_entry.id   AF-A0A7K0LK34-F1
#
_cell.length_a   1.000
_cell.length_b   1.000
_cell.length_c   1.000
_cell.angle_alpha   90.00
_cell.angle_beta   90.00
_cell.angle_gamma   90.00
#
_symmetry.space_group_name_H-M   'P 1'
#
loop_
_entity.id
_entity.type
_entity.pdbx_description
1 polymer ?
#
loop_
_entity_poly.entity_id
_entity_poly.type
_entity_poly.pdbx_seq_one_letter_code
_entity_poly.pdbx_strand_id
1 'polypeptide(L)'
;LVTDPGDRPIRAEDLEVGAVAQTLPEIKAGAHRALSDIGKDAVLLIRLRPEEFNLDAERLSWTHEGIIAFSKICSHMGCAVALYEQQTKHLLCPCHQSTFDVTRAAKVIFGPAARPLPQLAITVDSEGYLIAKKPFTEPVGPSFWERSS
;
A
#
# COMPACT_ATOMS: atom_id res chain seq x y z
N LEU A 1 -7.38 -0.98 9.86
CA LEU A 1 -7.17 0.02 8.78
C LEU A 1 -8.50 0.72 8.56
N VAL A 2 -8.49 2.02 8.26
CA VAL A 2 -9.70 2.81 7.99
C VAL A 2 -9.65 3.47 6.62
N THR A 3 -10.79 3.71 5.99
CA THR A 3 -10.89 4.37 4.68
C THR A 3 -10.46 5.83 4.74
N ASP A 4 -9.82 6.30 3.66
CA ASP A 4 -9.48 7.70 3.44
C ASP A 4 -10.13 8.20 2.15
N PRO A 5 -11.10 9.14 2.21
CA PRO A 5 -11.63 9.79 3.41
C PRO A 5 -12.63 8.90 4.19
N GLY A 6 -12.99 9.34 5.40
CA GLY A 6 -14.18 8.87 6.12
C GLY A 6 -13.95 7.99 7.34
N ASP A 7 -12.71 7.60 7.64
CA ASP A 7 -12.29 6.90 8.87
C ASP A 7 -13.14 5.64 9.20
N ARG A 8 -13.75 5.02 8.20
CA ARG A 8 -14.55 3.81 8.39
C ARG A 8 -13.64 2.59 8.39
N PRO A 9 -13.72 1.70 9.41
CA PRO A 9 -13.02 0.42 9.35
C PRO A 9 -13.39 -0.37 8.11
N ILE A 10 -12.38 -0.90 7.41
CA ILE A 10 -12.56 -1.61 6.14
C ILE A 10 -12.52 -3.12 6.33
N ARG A 11 -13.52 -3.82 5.79
CA ARG A 11 -13.60 -5.29 5.81
C ARG A 11 -12.95 -5.87 4.56
N ALA A 12 -12.47 -7.11 4.64
CA ALA A 12 -11.92 -7.79 3.45
C ALA A 12 -12.96 -7.95 2.33
N GLU A 13 -14.24 -8.14 2.70
CA GLU A 13 -15.37 -8.24 1.76
C GLU A 13 -15.73 -6.91 1.07
N ASP A 14 -15.31 -5.77 1.61
CA ASP A 14 -15.53 -4.45 0.98
C ASP A 14 -14.73 -4.31 -0.33
N LEU A 15 -13.74 -5.17 -0.56
CA LEU A 15 -12.86 -5.15 -1.71
C LEU A 15 -13.21 -6.28 -2.67
N GLU A 16 -13.85 -5.95 -3.79
CA GLU A 16 -14.00 -6.87 -4.92
C GLU A 16 -12.68 -7.03 -5.69
N VAL A 17 -12.55 -8.08 -6.50
CA VAL A 17 -11.38 -8.25 -7.39
C VAL A 17 -11.27 -7.05 -8.33
N GLY A 18 -10.10 -6.43 -8.38
CA GLY A 18 -9.83 -5.20 -9.13
C GLY A 18 -10.10 -3.91 -8.34
N ALA A 19 -10.73 -3.99 -7.16
CA ALA A 19 -10.97 -2.83 -6.32
C ALA A 19 -9.66 -2.26 -5.75
N VAL A 20 -9.68 -0.95 -5.53
CA VAL A 20 -8.62 -0.21 -4.83
C VAL A 20 -9.27 0.62 -3.74
N ALA A 21 -8.71 0.57 -2.53
CA ALA A 21 -9.09 1.46 -1.44
C ALA A 21 -7.88 2.24 -0.93
N GLN A 22 -8.10 3.52 -0.66
CA GLN A 22 -7.17 4.35 0.07
C GLN A 22 -7.48 4.23 1.56
N THR A 23 -6.45 4.00 2.35
CA THR A 23 -6.59 3.71 3.78
C THR A 23 -5.48 4.33 4.61
N LEU A 24 -5.73 4.40 5.91
CA LEU A 24 -4.82 4.89 6.94
C LEU A 24 -4.83 3.94 8.15
N PRO A 25 -3.81 3.96 9.02
CA PRO A 25 -3.89 3.43 10.36
C PRO A 25 -4.97 4.16 11.14
N GLU A 26 -5.82 3.41 11.84
CA GLU A 26 -6.79 3.96 12.77
C GLU A 26 -6.06 4.69 13.92
N ILE A 27 -6.63 5.82 14.35
CA ILE A 27 -6.18 6.54 15.54
C ILE A 27 -7.34 6.66 16.52
N LYS A 28 -7.04 6.88 17.80
CA LYS A 28 -8.08 7.04 18.83
C LYS A 28 -9.02 8.18 18.44
N ALA A 29 -10.32 7.99 18.69
CA ALA A 29 -11.32 9.03 18.47
C ALA A 29 -10.92 10.34 19.18
N GLY A 30 -10.94 11.46 18.44
CA GLY A 30 -10.52 12.76 18.93
C GLY A 30 -9.01 13.00 18.98
N ALA A 31 -8.18 12.01 18.64
CA ALA A 31 -6.75 12.23 18.46
C ALA A 31 -6.48 12.90 17.11
N HIS A 32 -5.44 13.74 17.08
CA HIS A 32 -4.92 14.31 15.84
C HIS A 32 -3.71 13.51 15.38
N ARG A 33 -3.66 13.18 14.08
CA ARG A 33 -2.48 12.58 13.48
C ARG A 33 -1.35 13.62 13.46
N ALA A 34 -0.15 13.23 13.90
CA ALA A 34 0.99 14.13 13.84
C ALA A 34 1.33 14.46 12.38
N LEU A 35 1.80 15.68 12.13
CA LEU A 35 2.17 16.11 10.77
C LEU A 35 3.22 15.21 10.13
N SER A 36 4.12 14.65 10.95
CA SER A 36 5.15 13.68 10.52
C SER A 36 4.56 12.38 9.95
N ASP A 37 3.37 12.01 10.39
CA ASP A 37 2.75 10.72 10.12
C ASP A 37 1.76 10.85 8.96
N ILE A 38 1.08 11.99 8.82
CA ILE A 38 0.20 12.30 7.68
C ILE A 38 0.90 12.02 6.34
N GLY A 39 2.18 12.38 6.21
CA GLY A 39 2.95 12.18 4.98
C GLY A 39 3.42 10.74 4.73
N LYS A 40 3.19 9.79 5.64
CA LYS A 40 3.73 8.42 5.60
C LYS A 40 2.67 7.33 5.76
N ASP A 41 1.56 7.66 6.42
CA ASP A 41 0.56 6.69 6.86
C ASP A 41 -0.38 6.21 5.75
N ALA A 42 -0.42 6.91 4.61
CA ALA A 42 -1.30 6.55 3.51
C ALA A 42 -0.92 5.18 2.90
N VAL A 43 -1.91 4.28 2.86
CA VAL A 43 -1.79 2.90 2.34
C VAL A 43 -2.82 2.70 1.23
N LEU A 44 -2.39 2.07 0.13
CA LEU A 44 -3.27 1.55 -0.91
C LEU A 44 -3.50 0.06 -0.69
N LEU A 45 -4.77 -0.33 -0.58
CA LEU A 45 -5.21 -1.71 -0.66
C LEU A 45 -5.68 -2.00 -2.08
N ILE A 46 -5.26 -3.13 -2.63
CA ILE A 46 -5.61 -3.58 -3.99
C ILE A 46 -5.96 -5.06 -3.89
N ARG A 47 -7.10 -5.46 -4.46
CA ARG A 47 -7.45 -6.88 -4.55
C ARG A 47 -7.19 -7.41 -5.95
N LEU A 48 -6.30 -8.38 -6.06
CA LEU A 48 -6.08 -9.17 -7.26
C LEU A 48 -6.66 -10.56 -7.08
N ARG A 49 -6.70 -11.34 -8.15
CA ARG A 49 -6.86 -12.78 -8.02
C ARG A 49 -5.55 -13.39 -7.51
N PRO A 50 -5.57 -14.36 -6.58
CA PRO A 50 -4.33 -14.93 -6.02
C PRO A 50 -3.35 -15.46 -7.08
N GLU A 51 -3.85 -16.02 -8.17
CA GLU A 51 -3.06 -16.53 -9.30
C GLU A 51 -2.38 -15.44 -10.14
N GLU A 52 -2.79 -14.17 -10.01
CA GLU A 52 -2.15 -13.03 -10.69
C GLU A 52 -0.85 -12.61 -9.99
N PHE A 53 -0.57 -13.09 -8.78
CA PHE A 53 0.66 -12.76 -8.06
C PHE A 53 1.87 -13.52 -8.55
N ASN A 54 2.99 -12.80 -8.68
CA ASN A 54 4.33 -13.35 -8.87
C ASN A 54 5.21 -12.86 -7.72
N LEU A 55 4.96 -13.43 -6.54
CA LEU A 55 5.57 -13.08 -5.26
C LEU A 55 6.35 -14.27 -4.71
N ASP A 56 7.41 -13.98 -3.94
CA ASP A 56 8.01 -15.00 -3.09
C ASP A 56 7.07 -15.37 -1.92
N ALA A 57 7.41 -16.44 -1.20
CA ALA A 57 6.60 -16.96 -0.11
C ALA A 57 6.42 -15.94 1.04
N GLU A 58 7.44 -15.10 1.29
CA GLU A 58 7.36 -14.08 2.35
C GLU A 58 6.36 -12.99 1.97
N ARG A 59 6.51 -12.38 0.80
CA ARG A 59 5.63 -11.31 0.30
C ARG A 59 4.21 -11.81 0.04
N LEU A 60 4.04 -13.07 -0.36
CA LEU A 60 2.73 -13.69 -0.46
C LEU A 60 2.05 -13.85 0.91
N SER A 61 2.80 -14.23 1.96
CA SER A 61 2.29 -14.36 3.34
C SER A 61 1.82 -13.04 3.99
N TRP A 62 2.16 -11.92 3.35
CA TRP A 62 1.76 -10.56 3.75
C TRP A 62 0.44 -10.13 3.11
N THR A 63 -0.10 -10.92 2.17
CA THR A 63 -1.41 -10.72 1.55
C THR A 63 -2.53 -11.40 2.34
N HIS A 64 -3.78 -11.08 2.02
CA HIS A 64 -4.96 -11.79 2.52
C HIS A 64 -5.97 -11.99 1.39
N GLU A 65 -6.20 -13.24 0.96
CA GLU A 65 -7.20 -13.60 -0.07
C GLU A 65 -7.17 -12.74 -1.35
N GLY A 66 -5.96 -12.48 -1.86
CA GLY A 66 -5.76 -11.63 -3.04
C GLY A 66 -5.58 -10.14 -2.73
N ILE A 67 -5.80 -9.71 -1.48
CA ILE A 67 -5.62 -8.32 -1.04
C ILE A 67 -4.16 -8.09 -0.69
N ILE A 68 -3.57 -7.07 -1.32
CA ILE A 68 -2.21 -6.62 -1.08
C ILE A 68 -2.21 -5.13 -0.70
N ALA A 69 -1.30 -4.74 0.19
CA ALA A 69 -1.23 -3.40 0.74
C ALA A 69 0.16 -2.78 0.48
N PHE A 70 0.19 -1.56 -0.03
CA PHE A 70 1.43 -0.80 -0.23
C PHE A 70 1.32 0.59 0.37
N SER A 71 2.46 1.17 0.74
CA SER A 71 2.51 2.62 0.96
C SER A 71 2.04 3.36 -0.30
N LYS A 72 1.19 4.37 -0.12
CA LYS A 72 0.76 5.29 -1.18
C LYS A 72 1.84 6.30 -1.55
N ILE A 73 2.94 6.37 -0.78
CA ILE A 73 3.92 7.44 -0.89
C ILE A 73 5.05 7.00 -1.84
N CYS A 74 5.17 7.70 -2.96
CA CYS A 74 6.16 7.40 -4.00
C CYS A 74 7.58 7.43 -3.42
N SER A 75 8.35 6.36 -3.69
CA SER A 75 9.73 6.20 -3.22
C SER A 75 10.74 7.16 -3.89
N HIS A 76 10.32 7.91 -4.90
CA HIS A 76 11.11 8.96 -5.54
C HIS A 76 11.10 10.26 -4.71
N MET A 77 10.04 11.06 -4.84
CA MET A 77 9.90 12.38 -4.23
C MET A 77 8.62 12.55 -3.39
N GLY A 78 8.01 11.43 -2.96
CA GLY A 78 6.97 11.46 -1.93
C GLY A 78 5.57 11.84 -2.41
N CYS A 79 5.35 12.03 -3.71
CA CYS A 79 4.01 12.20 -4.25
C CYS A 79 3.10 11.02 -3.90
N ALA A 80 1.81 11.28 -3.73
CA ALA A 80 0.82 10.24 -3.59
C ALA A 80 0.64 9.47 -4.91
N VAL A 81 0.99 8.20 -4.91
CA VAL A 81 0.66 7.23 -5.95
C VAL A 81 -0.84 6.95 -5.82
N ALA A 82 -1.63 7.25 -6.84
CA ALA A 82 -3.09 7.13 -6.74
C ALA A 82 -3.76 6.64 -8.03
N LEU A 83 -3.00 6.47 -9.10
CA LEU A 83 -3.52 6.01 -10.38
C LEU A 83 -3.25 4.51 -10.50
N TYR A 84 -4.31 3.72 -10.63
CA TYR A 84 -4.24 2.28 -10.79
C TYR A 84 -4.85 1.87 -12.13
N GLU A 85 -4.07 1.14 -12.92
CA GLU A 85 -4.51 0.57 -14.18
C GLU A 85 -4.90 -0.91 -13.95
N GLN A 86 -6.20 -1.18 -13.92
CA GLN A 86 -6.73 -2.52 -13.60
C GLN A 86 -6.33 -3.61 -14.60
N GLN A 87 -6.11 -3.29 -15.87
CA GLN A 87 -5.77 -4.31 -16.87
C GLN A 87 -4.34 -4.82 -16.66
N THR A 88 -3.39 -3.89 -16.59
CA THR A 88 -1.95 -4.18 -16.46
C THR A 88 -1.51 -4.42 -15.02
N LYS A 89 -2.36 -4.08 -14.04
CA LYS A 89 -2.06 -4.14 -12.60
C LYS A 89 -0.92 -3.20 -12.21
N HIS A 90 -0.81 -2.07 -12.89
CA HIS A 90 0.20 -1.08 -12.62
C HIS A 90 -0.32 0.06 -11.74
N LEU A 91 0.52 0.50 -10.81
CA LEU A 91 0.36 1.75 -10.08
C LEU A 91 1.23 2.83 -10.70
N LEU A 92 0.65 4.01 -10.94
CA LEU A 92 1.33 5.13 -11.56
C LEU A 92 1.39 6.30 -10.59
N CYS A 93 2.59 6.84 -10.43
CA CYS A 93 2.82 8.11 -9.75
C CYS A 93 2.56 9.26 -10.74
N PRO A 94 1.59 10.16 -10.48
CA PRO A 94 1.21 11.21 -11.44
C PRO A 94 2.29 12.28 -11.64
N CYS A 95 3.21 12.45 -10.69
CA CYS A 95 4.19 13.54 -10.74
C CYS A 95 5.26 13.34 -11.82
N HIS A 96 5.85 12.14 -11.86
CA HIS A 96 6.99 11.83 -12.76
C HIS A 96 6.86 10.44 -13.38
N GLN A 97 5.64 9.90 -13.38
CA GLN A 97 5.27 8.68 -14.08
C GLN A 97 6.06 7.44 -13.64
N SER A 98 6.57 7.40 -12.41
CA SER A 98 7.09 6.14 -11.87
C SER A 98 5.97 5.10 -11.84
N THR A 99 6.23 3.96 -12.44
CA THR A 99 5.27 2.87 -12.57
C THR A 99 5.73 1.68 -11.76
N PHE A 100 4.83 1.15 -10.95
CA PHE A 100 5.07 0.05 -10.02
C PHE A 100 4.15 -1.12 -10.37
N ASP A 101 4.72 -2.31 -10.47
CA ASP A 101 4.00 -3.54 -10.79
C ASP A 101 3.47 -4.21 -9.52
N VAL A 102 2.15 -4.15 -9.33
CA VAL A 102 1.47 -4.69 -8.13
C VAL A 102 1.67 -6.20 -8.01
N THR A 103 1.72 -6.92 -9.14
CA THR A 103 1.87 -8.39 -9.15
C THR A 103 3.20 -8.86 -8.61
N ARG A 104 4.22 -7.98 -8.63
CA ARG A 104 5.59 -8.24 -8.18
C ARG A 104 6.00 -7.31 -7.04
N ALA A 105 5.17 -7.22 -6.01
CA ALA A 105 5.45 -6.45 -4.78
C ALA A 105 5.78 -4.96 -5.06
N ALA A 106 5.03 -4.32 -5.95
CA ALA A 106 5.23 -2.93 -6.37
C ALA A 106 6.64 -2.65 -6.91
N LYS A 107 7.27 -3.63 -7.57
CA LYS A 107 8.56 -3.44 -8.24
C LYS A 107 8.48 -2.30 -9.25
N VAL A 108 9.46 -1.41 -9.25
CA VAL A 108 9.56 -0.35 -10.26
C VAL A 108 9.82 -0.97 -11.63
N ILE A 109 9.02 -0.56 -12.62
CA ILE A 109 9.19 -0.96 -14.02
C ILE A 109 9.43 0.22 -14.97
N PHE A 110 9.16 1.44 -14.53
CA PHE A 110 9.37 2.65 -15.32
C PHE A 110 9.52 3.89 -14.43
N GLY A 111 10.12 4.96 -14.98
CA GLY A 111 10.27 6.27 -14.34
C GLY A 111 11.41 6.35 -13.32
N PRO A 112 11.51 7.49 -12.60
CA PRO A 112 12.70 7.81 -11.79
C PRO A 112 12.76 7.18 -10.40
N ALA A 113 11.69 6.55 -9.90
CA ALA A 113 11.74 5.83 -8.63
C ALA A 113 12.75 4.68 -8.72
N ALA A 114 13.67 4.58 -7.76
CA ALA A 114 14.70 3.53 -7.76
C ALA A 114 14.34 2.32 -6.88
N ARG A 115 13.21 2.38 -6.15
CA ARG A 115 12.82 1.37 -5.15
C ARG A 115 11.33 1.03 -5.23
N PRO A 116 10.94 -0.23 -4.94
CA PRO A 116 9.55 -0.59 -4.78
C PRO A 116 8.84 0.27 -3.73
N LEU A 117 7.51 0.32 -3.80
CA LEU A 117 6.72 0.83 -2.69
C LEU A 117 6.76 -0.19 -1.54
N PRO A 118 7.00 0.22 -0.29
CA PRO A 118 6.97 -0.70 0.85
C PRO A 118 5.62 -1.43 0.92
N GLN A 119 5.66 -2.76 0.97
CA GLN A 119 4.47 -3.59 1.20
C GLN A 119 4.16 -3.65 2.70
N LEU A 120 2.89 -3.49 3.07
CA LEU A 120 2.41 -3.66 4.43
C LEU A 120 1.90 -5.09 4.62
N ALA A 121 2.35 -5.77 5.66
CA ALA A 121 1.82 -7.08 6.01
C ALA A 121 0.44 -6.94 6.65
N ILE A 122 -0.60 -7.52 6.04
CA ILE A 122 -1.99 -7.41 6.49
C ILE A 122 -2.59 -8.77 6.85
N THR A 123 -3.67 -8.73 7.63
CA THR A 123 -4.57 -9.87 7.90
C THR A 123 -5.96 -9.33 8.25
N VAL A 124 -6.86 -10.23 8.65
CA VAL A 124 -8.17 -9.88 9.21
C VAL A 124 -8.20 -10.21 10.70
N ASP A 125 -8.93 -9.42 11.47
CA ASP A 125 -9.28 -9.77 12.84
C ASP A 125 -10.45 -10.77 12.89
N SER A 126 -10.93 -11.09 14.11
CA SER A 126 -12.04 -12.02 14.33
C SER A 126 -13.37 -11.55 13.75
N GLU A 127 -13.51 -10.25 13.49
CA GLU A 127 -14.73 -9.66 12.94
C GLU A 127 -14.64 -9.47 11.41
N GLY A 128 -13.48 -9.72 10.80
CA GLY A 128 -13.24 -9.62 9.36
C GLY A 128 -12.69 -8.25 8.90
N TYR A 129 -12.30 -7.37 9.83
CA TYR A 129 -11.68 -6.09 9.48
C TYR A 129 -10.20 -6.25 9.14
N LEU A 130 -9.76 -5.51 8.11
CA LEU A 130 -8.36 -5.52 7.70
C LEU A 130 -7.49 -4.77 8.71
N ILE A 131 -6.46 -5.47 9.20
CA ILE A 131 -5.48 -4.96 10.15
C ILE A 131 -4.06 -5.18 9.63
N ALA A 132 -3.13 -4.33 10.07
CA ALA A 132 -1.71 -4.52 9.82
C ALA A 132 -1.14 -5.49 10.86
N LYS A 133 -0.35 -6.48 10.42
CA LYS A 133 0.37 -7.41 11.31
C LYS A 133 1.54 -6.73 12.03
N LYS A 134 2.20 -5.81 11.34
CA LYS A 134 3.40 -5.09 11.80
C LYS A 134 3.58 -3.79 11.00
N PRO A 135 4.40 -2.83 11.48
CA PRO A 135 4.82 -1.69 10.69
C PRO A 135 5.55 -2.10 9.40
N PHE A 136 5.73 -1.15 8.49
CA PHE A 136 6.59 -1.35 7.32
C PHE A 136 7.99 -1.79 7.73
N THR A 137 8.56 -2.74 7.00
CA THR A 137 9.94 -3.23 7.22
C THR A 137 11.00 -2.32 6.58
N GLU A 138 10.57 -1.32 5.82
CA GLU A 138 11.43 -0.40 5.09
C GLU A 138 10.90 1.04 5.26
N PRO A 139 11.77 2.06 5.20
CA PRO A 139 11.31 3.44 5.29
C PRO A 139 10.36 3.82 4.15
N VAL A 140 9.28 4.51 4.50
CA VAL A 140 8.27 5.02 3.57
C VAL A 140 8.76 6.31 2.89
N GLY A 141 8.48 6.42 1.58
CA GLY A 141 8.73 7.61 0.79
C GLY A 141 10.15 7.73 0.24
N PRO A 142 10.62 8.97 -0.04
CA PRO A 142 11.93 9.24 -0.62
C PRO A 142 13.11 8.64 0.16
N SER A 143 14.19 8.35 -0.55
CA SER A 143 15.45 7.96 0.10
C SER A 143 16.07 9.13 0.87
N PHE A 144 16.88 8.80 1.87
CA PHE A 144 17.69 9.71 2.67
C PHE A 144 19.05 9.06 2.92
N TRP A 145 20.03 9.84 3.40
CA TRP A 145 21.43 9.43 3.42
C TRP A 145 21.72 8.22 4.32
N GLU A 146 21.04 8.13 5.47
CA GLU A 146 21.21 7.07 6.46
C GLU A 146 20.37 5.81 6.17
N ARG A 147 19.64 5.76 5.05
CA ARG A 147 18.81 4.61 4.71
C ARG A 147 19.68 3.39 4.38
N SER A 148 19.51 2.29 5.12
CA SER A 148 20.05 0.98 4.72
C SER A 148 19.36 0.48 3.44
N SER A 149 20.15 0.02 2.46
CA SER A 149 19.68 -0.44 1.15
C SER A 149 18.66 -1.56 1.24
#